data_AF-A0A535KFC9-F1
#
_entry.id   AF-A0A535KFC9-F1
#
_cell.length_a   1.000
_cell.length_b   1.000
_cell.length_c   1.000
_cell.angle_alpha   90.00
_cell.angle_beta   90.00
_cell.angle_gamma   90.00
#
_symmetry.space_group_name_H-M   'P 1'
#
loop_
_entity.id
_entity.type
_entity.pdbx_description
1 polymer ?
#
loop_
_entity_poly.entity_id
_entity_poly.type
_entity_poly.pdbx_seq_one_letter_code
_entity_poly.pdbx_strand_id
1 'polypeptide(L)'
;MTVPAGYDANRPDCSTSSARSGERRPRKPRPAMSESRVPLRSTSRRPRRADVILATYSLHPYRRPAAITHNISQIDMNASWLSTRQAADRLGVSEASVRRWSDRGVIPVQRVGKRRERRFRAEHLDRAPRGVRAGSVPTRVQKSQVILGGEAFDVPIHVAAFYDSDAGRVRLTAPFLADGIRAGQPCFLLAQGEELDSYMVALDQTPGIDVDSALASGVLVVAGAPGHTAAAALDYWEKTLWSAMDRHVPLVRAVGEMVSERENFESEPEMFAYEVAFNMTARRFPCAVICQYDVRKFSGPAILSAFRAHPDMLGVSLNLLLK
;
A
#
# COMPACT_ATOMS: atom_id res chain seq x y z
N MET A 1 57.34 26.43 -44.91
CA MET A 1 57.59 27.55 -43.97
C MET A 1 56.88 27.24 -42.65
N THR A 2 57.42 27.45 -41.45
CA THR A 2 58.81 27.30 -40.95
C THR A 2 58.78 27.51 -39.42
N VAL A 3 59.13 26.47 -38.65
CA VAL A 3 59.60 26.53 -37.26
C VAL A 3 61.15 26.69 -37.27
N PRO A 4 61.92 26.75 -36.14
CA PRO A 4 61.58 26.71 -34.70
C PRO A 4 61.92 28.09 -34.04
N ALA A 5 62.47 28.31 -32.83
CA ALA A 5 62.98 27.48 -31.72
C ALA A 5 63.04 28.27 -30.38
N GLY A 6 63.22 27.54 -29.27
CA GLY A 6 63.61 28.06 -27.94
C GLY A 6 63.72 26.89 -26.95
N TYR A 7 64.88 26.68 -26.31
CA TYR A 7 65.21 25.46 -25.57
C TYR A 7 66.16 25.72 -24.38
N ASP A 8 66.55 24.64 -23.70
CA ASP A 8 67.39 24.50 -22.49
C ASP A 8 66.74 25.03 -21.18
N ALA A 9 66.58 24.28 -20.08
CA ALA A 9 67.16 23.04 -19.52
C ALA A 9 68.36 23.22 -18.57
N ASN A 10 68.20 22.72 -17.34
CA ASN A 10 69.31 22.09 -16.60
C ASN A 10 68.80 21.17 -15.47
N ARG A 11 69.41 19.99 -15.33
CA ARG A 11 69.21 19.03 -14.22
C ARG A 11 70.35 18.00 -14.25
N PRO A 12 71.15 17.92 -13.17
CA PRO A 12 71.54 16.61 -12.60
C PRO A 12 71.72 16.70 -11.05
N ASP A 13 71.92 15.64 -10.25
CA ASP A 13 71.65 14.20 -10.47
C ASP A 13 71.37 13.42 -9.15
N CYS A 14 70.92 12.18 -9.33
CA CYS A 14 71.23 10.95 -8.60
C CYS A 14 71.92 10.99 -7.21
N SER A 15 71.35 10.28 -6.23
CA SER A 15 72.00 9.08 -5.63
C SER A 15 71.05 8.29 -4.70
N THR A 16 71.36 7.02 -4.49
CA THR A 16 70.54 6.04 -3.74
C THR A 16 71.31 5.47 -2.55
N SER A 17 70.58 5.06 -1.50
CA SER A 17 71.03 3.98 -0.58
C SER A 17 69.81 3.37 0.13
N SER A 18 69.98 2.19 0.75
CA SER A 18 68.88 1.30 1.11
C SER A 18 68.86 0.86 2.57
N ALA A 19 67.63 0.63 3.04
CA ALA A 19 67.17 -0.28 4.10
C ALA A 19 68.14 -0.79 5.19
N ARG A 20 67.67 -0.73 6.45
CA ARG A 20 67.81 -1.84 7.42
C ARG A 20 66.63 -1.93 8.38
N SER A 21 66.41 -3.12 8.91
CA SER A 21 65.24 -3.54 9.69
C SER A 21 65.45 -3.45 11.21
N GLY A 22 64.36 -3.56 11.98
CA GLY A 22 64.41 -3.54 13.45
C GLY A 22 63.09 -3.90 14.13
N GLU A 23 62.75 -5.19 14.17
CA GLU A 23 61.61 -5.69 14.95
C GLU A 23 61.80 -5.49 16.47
N ARG A 24 60.71 -5.24 17.20
CA ARG A 24 60.66 -5.41 18.67
C ARG A 24 59.33 -6.01 19.13
N ARG A 25 59.40 -7.17 19.79
CA ARG A 25 58.26 -7.82 20.49
C ARG A 25 58.23 -7.46 21.99
N PRO A 26 57.08 -7.59 22.68
CA PRO A 26 56.82 -6.93 23.96
C PRO A 26 57.36 -7.67 25.20
N ARG A 27 57.45 -6.94 26.33
CA ARG A 27 57.74 -7.48 27.67
C ARG A 27 56.46 -7.82 28.45
N LYS A 28 56.53 -8.85 29.30
CA LYS A 28 55.51 -9.23 30.29
C LYS A 28 55.89 -8.76 31.71
N PRO A 29 54.91 -8.63 32.62
CA PRO A 29 55.08 -8.93 34.04
C PRO A 29 54.22 -10.13 34.50
N ARG A 30 54.62 -10.74 35.63
CA ARG A 30 53.79 -11.59 36.53
C ARG A 30 53.51 -10.77 37.80
N PRO A 31 52.38 -10.96 38.49
CA PRO A 31 52.25 -11.97 39.57
C PRO A 31 51.37 -13.17 39.10
N ALA A 32 50.86 -14.12 39.91
CA ALA A 32 51.21 -14.76 41.20
C ALA A 32 50.40 -16.09 41.29
N MET A 33 50.40 -16.76 42.45
CA MET A 33 49.38 -17.76 42.84
C MET A 33 49.02 -17.60 44.33
N SER A 34 47.78 -17.93 44.70
CA SER A 34 47.42 -18.37 46.05
C SER A 34 46.19 -19.29 45.98
N GLU A 35 46.29 -20.48 46.57
CA GLU A 35 45.16 -21.41 46.68
C GLU A 35 44.36 -21.16 47.95
N SER A 36 43.03 -21.29 47.86
CA SER A 36 42.18 -21.60 49.02
C SER A 36 40.96 -22.39 48.54
N ARG A 37 40.55 -23.43 49.27
CA ARG A 37 39.54 -24.41 48.86
C ARG A 37 38.29 -24.35 49.76
N VAL A 38 37.12 -24.52 49.12
CA VAL A 38 35.85 -25.04 49.71
C VAL A 38 35.15 -24.07 50.72
N PRO A 39 33.80 -24.08 50.85
CA PRO A 39 32.79 -24.92 50.18
C PRO A 39 31.83 -24.18 49.24
N LEU A 40 31.17 -24.96 48.37
CA LEU A 40 29.95 -24.56 47.67
C LEU A 40 28.77 -24.46 48.65
N ARG A 41 28.08 -23.32 48.68
CA ARG A 41 26.68 -23.23 49.13
C ARG A 41 25.87 -22.33 48.19
N SER A 42 24.64 -22.75 47.91
CA SER A 42 23.82 -22.24 46.81
C SER A 42 22.83 -21.15 47.26
N THR A 43 22.99 -19.92 46.79
CA THR A 43 21.91 -18.90 46.73
C THR A 43 22.16 -17.87 45.61
N SER A 44 22.02 -18.25 44.34
CA SER A 44 22.07 -17.30 43.23
C SER A 44 20.71 -16.63 43.00
N ARG A 45 20.46 -15.48 43.64
CA ARG A 45 19.37 -14.57 43.21
C ARG A 45 19.72 -14.01 41.84
N ARG A 46 19.04 -14.46 40.78
CA ARG A 46 18.99 -13.75 39.50
C ARG A 46 17.76 -12.82 39.47
N PRO A 47 17.83 -11.66 38.79
CA PRO A 47 16.65 -10.83 38.56
C PRO A 47 15.64 -11.56 37.67
N ARG A 48 14.38 -11.11 37.72
CA ARG A 48 13.27 -11.71 36.96
C ARG A 48 13.53 -11.58 35.46
N ARG A 49 13.28 -12.65 34.70
CA ARG A 49 12.94 -12.49 33.28
C ARG A 49 11.54 -11.86 33.20
N ALA A 50 11.32 -11.01 32.21
CA ALA A 50 9.96 -10.74 31.75
C ALA A 50 9.56 -11.94 30.89
N ASP A 51 8.47 -12.62 31.25
CA ASP A 51 7.95 -13.73 30.47
C ASP A 51 7.22 -13.17 29.25
N VAL A 52 7.84 -13.29 28.08
CA VAL A 52 7.22 -12.95 26.79
C VAL A 52 6.16 -14.01 26.51
N ILE A 53 4.90 -13.66 26.74
CA ILE A 53 3.76 -14.51 26.40
C ILE A 53 3.62 -14.52 24.88
N LEU A 54 4.17 -15.53 24.21
CA LEU A 54 3.75 -15.86 22.85
C LEU A 54 2.30 -16.34 22.90
N ALA A 55 1.37 -15.45 22.59
CA ALA A 55 -0.02 -15.79 22.34
C ALA A 55 -0.11 -16.59 21.03
N THR A 56 0.01 -17.92 21.11
CA THR A 56 -0.15 -18.81 19.96
C THR A 56 -1.60 -18.80 19.48
N TYR A 57 -1.91 -18.00 18.46
CA TYR A 57 -3.23 -17.95 17.84
C TYR A 57 -3.59 -19.30 17.20
N SER A 58 -4.36 -20.10 17.95
CA SER A 58 -4.77 -21.44 17.53
C SER A 58 -5.92 -21.37 16.53
N LEU A 59 -5.59 -21.57 15.24
CA LEU A 59 -6.53 -21.60 14.13
C LEU A 59 -7.64 -22.65 14.34
N HIS A 60 -8.79 -22.21 14.85
CA HIS A 60 -9.96 -23.06 15.02
C HIS A 60 -10.66 -23.29 13.67
N PRO A 61 -11.00 -24.54 13.30
CA PRO A 61 -11.60 -24.84 12.01
C PRO A 61 -13.03 -24.28 11.92
N TYR A 62 -13.26 -23.42 10.92
CA TYR A 62 -14.54 -22.78 10.66
C TYR A 62 -15.65 -23.82 10.39
N ARG A 63 -16.58 -24.00 11.34
CA ARG A 63 -17.74 -24.87 11.16
C ARG A 63 -18.67 -24.31 10.08
N ARG A 64 -18.92 -25.09 9.03
CA ARG A 64 -19.98 -24.79 8.04
C ARG A 64 -21.34 -24.65 8.74
N PRO A 65 -22.07 -23.54 8.55
CA PRO A 65 -23.51 -23.49 8.85
C PRO A 65 -24.27 -24.51 8.00
N ALA A 66 -25.39 -25.02 8.52
CA ALA A 66 -26.26 -25.93 7.78
C ALA A 66 -26.96 -25.21 6.61
N ALA A 67 -27.30 -25.95 5.56
CA ALA A 67 -27.99 -25.41 4.39
C ALA A 67 -29.45 -25.03 4.74
N ILE A 68 -29.68 -23.75 5.05
CA ILE A 68 -31.03 -23.18 5.16
C ILE A 68 -31.54 -22.91 3.75
N THR A 69 -32.32 -23.84 3.19
CA THR A 69 -33.01 -23.64 1.92
C THR A 69 -34.14 -22.64 2.12
N HIS A 70 -33.93 -21.39 1.71
CA HIS A 70 -34.99 -20.39 1.59
C HIS A 70 -35.27 -20.10 0.12
N ASN A 71 -36.55 -19.98 -0.22
CA ASN A 71 -37.01 -19.82 -1.60
C ASN A 71 -36.49 -18.50 -2.20
N ILE A 72 -35.62 -18.60 -3.21
CA ILE A 72 -35.09 -17.46 -3.95
C ILE A 72 -36.14 -16.99 -4.96
N SER A 73 -37.21 -16.35 -4.47
CA SER A 73 -38.32 -15.90 -5.31
C SER A 73 -39.05 -14.63 -4.87
N GLN A 74 -38.83 -14.09 -3.66
CA GLN A 74 -39.63 -12.96 -3.12
C GLN A 74 -38.86 -11.90 -2.29
N ILE A 75 -37.58 -11.66 -2.55
CA ILE A 75 -36.83 -10.56 -1.90
C ILE A 75 -36.29 -9.57 -2.96
N ASP A 76 -36.86 -8.35 -2.91
CA ASP A 76 -36.51 -7.09 -3.61
C ASP A 76 -36.30 -7.05 -5.14
N MET A 77 -37.41 -6.88 -5.86
CA MET A 77 -37.43 -6.38 -7.25
C MET A 77 -37.42 -4.83 -7.33
N ASN A 78 -36.36 -4.15 -6.85
CA ASN A 78 -36.22 -2.70 -7.12
C ASN A 78 -34.79 -2.16 -7.36
N ALA A 79 -33.73 -2.97 -7.18
CA ALA A 79 -32.35 -2.58 -7.51
C ALA A 79 -32.02 -2.73 -9.01
N SER A 80 -32.85 -2.15 -9.89
CA SER A 80 -32.73 -2.33 -11.35
C SER A 80 -31.51 -1.63 -11.95
N TRP A 81 -30.58 -2.42 -12.49
CA TRP A 81 -29.40 -1.94 -13.21
C TRP A 81 -29.76 -1.41 -14.60
N LEU A 82 -29.72 -0.09 -14.75
CA LEU A 82 -30.04 0.63 -15.98
C LEU A 82 -28.90 0.56 -17.00
N SER A 83 -29.28 0.44 -18.28
CA SER A 83 -28.36 0.60 -19.42
C SER A 83 -27.89 2.05 -19.60
N THR A 84 -26.86 2.27 -20.43
CA THR A 84 -26.39 3.63 -20.79
C THR A 84 -27.52 4.53 -21.33
N ARG A 85 -28.46 3.95 -22.10
CA ARG A 85 -29.61 4.67 -22.63
C ARG A 85 -30.58 5.07 -21.53
N GLN A 86 -31.04 4.11 -20.71
CA GLN A 86 -31.94 4.41 -19.58
C GLN A 86 -31.32 5.39 -18.57
N ALA A 87 -30.00 5.36 -18.40
CA ALA A 87 -29.27 6.34 -17.59
C ALA A 87 -29.25 7.74 -18.24
N ALA A 88 -29.13 7.82 -19.56
CA ALA A 88 -29.21 9.07 -20.33
C ALA A 88 -30.62 9.68 -20.27
N ASP A 89 -31.64 8.85 -20.48
CA ASP A 89 -33.06 9.20 -20.38
C ASP A 89 -33.39 9.72 -18.97
N ARG A 90 -32.96 9.03 -17.90
CA ARG A 90 -33.18 9.45 -16.49
C ARG A 90 -32.47 10.75 -16.11
N LEU A 91 -31.29 11.01 -16.69
CA LEU A 91 -30.50 12.22 -16.43
C LEU A 91 -30.91 13.43 -17.30
N GLY A 92 -31.69 13.22 -18.36
CA GLY A 92 -31.99 14.28 -19.35
C GLY A 92 -30.76 14.72 -20.16
N VAL A 93 -29.80 13.82 -20.40
CA VAL A 93 -28.56 14.10 -21.16
C VAL A 93 -28.34 13.06 -22.26
N SER A 94 -27.39 13.29 -23.18
CA SER A 94 -27.06 12.29 -24.20
C SER A 94 -26.23 11.13 -23.65
N GLU A 95 -26.34 9.94 -24.25
CA GLU A 95 -25.51 8.78 -23.90
C GLU A 95 -24.00 9.08 -23.98
N ALA A 96 -23.57 9.99 -24.85
CA ALA A 96 -22.18 10.43 -24.93
C ALA A 96 -21.75 11.22 -23.67
N SER A 97 -22.65 11.99 -23.05
CA SER A 97 -22.41 12.61 -21.75
C SER A 97 -22.36 11.57 -20.63
N VAL A 98 -23.31 10.61 -20.58
CA VAL A 98 -23.30 9.50 -19.61
C VAL A 98 -21.97 8.73 -19.68
N ARG A 99 -21.52 8.33 -20.87
CA ARG A 99 -20.23 7.64 -21.06
C ARG A 99 -19.08 8.48 -20.51
N ARG A 100 -18.93 9.74 -20.95
CA ARG A 100 -17.88 10.68 -20.47
C ARG A 100 -17.91 10.95 -18.97
N TRP A 101 -19.08 10.97 -18.34
CA TRP A 101 -19.21 11.13 -16.89
C TRP A 101 -18.80 9.85 -16.16
N SER A 102 -19.26 8.69 -16.65
CA SER A 102 -18.94 7.36 -16.12
C SER A 102 -17.45 7.00 -16.24
N ASP A 103 -16.78 7.52 -17.26
CA ASP A 103 -15.35 7.27 -17.53
C ASP A 103 -14.43 8.25 -16.78
N ARG A 104 -15.02 9.24 -16.07
CA ARG A 104 -14.32 10.20 -15.19
C ARG A 104 -14.77 10.08 -13.72
N GLY A 105 -15.43 8.99 -13.35
CA GLY A 105 -15.94 8.77 -11.98
C GLY A 105 -17.08 9.70 -11.53
N VAL A 106 -17.59 10.59 -12.39
CA VAL A 106 -18.64 11.58 -12.05
C VAL A 106 -19.99 10.92 -11.80
N ILE A 107 -20.23 9.75 -12.39
CA ILE A 107 -21.36 8.88 -12.06
C ILE A 107 -20.84 7.44 -11.86
N PRO A 108 -21.17 6.78 -10.74
CA PRO A 108 -20.82 5.38 -10.51
C PRO A 108 -21.36 4.47 -11.62
N VAL A 109 -20.51 3.57 -12.11
CA VAL A 109 -20.79 2.70 -13.25
C VAL A 109 -20.17 1.32 -13.05
N GLN A 110 -20.95 0.27 -13.23
CA GLN A 110 -20.46 -1.11 -13.25
C GLN A 110 -20.17 -1.53 -14.69
N ARG A 111 -19.19 -2.43 -14.88
CA ARG A 111 -18.79 -2.98 -16.19
C ARG A 111 -19.14 -4.48 -16.23
N VAL A 112 -20.20 -4.85 -16.93
CA VAL A 112 -20.79 -6.20 -16.86
C VAL A 112 -20.56 -7.01 -18.14
N GLY A 113 -20.27 -8.30 -17.98
CA GLY A 113 -20.13 -9.28 -19.08
C GLY A 113 -18.89 -9.09 -19.97
N LYS A 114 -18.70 -10.02 -20.92
CA LYS A 114 -17.51 -10.05 -21.81
C LYS A 114 -17.30 -8.76 -22.62
N ARG A 115 -18.37 -8.01 -22.92
CA ARG A 115 -18.31 -6.71 -23.64
C ARG A 115 -18.05 -5.51 -22.71
N ARG A 116 -17.85 -5.73 -21.40
CA ARG A 116 -17.68 -4.70 -20.35
C ARG A 116 -18.75 -3.59 -20.46
N GLU A 117 -20.01 -4.01 -20.59
CA GLU A 117 -21.11 -3.07 -20.81
C GLU A 117 -21.34 -2.20 -19.58
N ARG A 118 -21.66 -0.92 -19.80
CA ARG A 118 -21.99 -0.01 -18.70
C ARG A 118 -23.36 -0.36 -18.12
N ARG A 119 -23.43 -0.44 -16.80
CA ARG A 119 -24.65 -0.53 -16.01
C ARG A 119 -24.61 0.49 -14.87
N PHE A 120 -25.76 1.09 -14.56
CA PHE A 120 -25.90 2.18 -13.59
C PHE A 120 -27.07 1.87 -12.65
N ARG A 121 -26.94 2.16 -11.34
CA ARG A 121 -28.11 2.12 -10.45
C ARG A 121 -28.83 3.47 -10.46
N ALA A 122 -30.16 3.44 -10.34
CA ALA A 122 -30.98 4.64 -10.33
C ALA A 122 -30.57 5.66 -9.24
N GLU A 123 -30.33 5.18 -8.01
CA GLU A 123 -29.89 5.98 -6.86
C GLU A 123 -28.60 6.80 -7.10
N HIS A 124 -27.66 6.22 -7.86
CA HIS A 124 -26.37 6.84 -8.18
C HIS A 124 -26.49 7.88 -9.30
N LEU A 125 -27.49 7.75 -10.17
CA LEU A 125 -27.81 8.75 -11.20
C LEU A 125 -28.60 9.92 -10.62
N ASP A 126 -29.47 9.69 -9.64
CA ASP A 126 -30.28 10.75 -9.05
C ASP A 126 -29.46 11.78 -8.27
N ARG A 127 -28.26 11.39 -7.83
CA ARG A 127 -27.24 12.24 -7.18
C ARG A 127 -26.26 12.89 -8.17
N ALA A 128 -26.32 12.56 -9.46
CA ALA A 128 -25.47 13.17 -10.47
C ALA A 128 -25.84 14.66 -10.70
N PRO A 129 -24.94 15.50 -11.26
CA PRO A 129 -25.24 16.89 -11.58
C PRO A 129 -26.39 17.06 -12.60
N ARG A 130 -27.62 17.17 -12.11
CA ARG A 130 -28.81 17.40 -12.94
C ARG A 130 -28.80 18.82 -13.53
N GLY A 131 -29.14 18.94 -14.82
CA GLY A 131 -29.51 20.23 -15.42
C GLY A 131 -28.36 21.17 -15.84
N VAL A 132 -27.13 20.68 -16.05
CA VAL A 132 -26.08 21.49 -16.71
C VAL A 132 -26.46 21.76 -18.16
N ARG A 133 -27.12 22.91 -18.41
CA ARG A 133 -27.19 23.52 -19.75
C ARG A 133 -25.76 23.75 -20.25
N ALA A 134 -25.51 23.53 -21.54
CA ALA A 134 -24.19 23.71 -22.14
C ALA A 134 -23.75 25.19 -22.04
N GLY A 135 -22.95 25.51 -21.01
CA GLY A 135 -22.51 26.86 -20.70
C GLY A 135 -22.03 27.03 -19.26
N SER A 136 -22.65 26.37 -18.27
CA SER A 136 -22.17 26.41 -16.89
C SER A 136 -21.17 25.29 -16.59
N VAL A 137 -19.93 25.65 -16.26
CA VAL A 137 -19.02 24.74 -15.57
C VAL A 137 -19.62 24.48 -14.18
N PRO A 138 -19.89 23.23 -13.77
CA PRO A 138 -20.45 22.97 -12.45
C PRO A 138 -19.44 23.44 -11.39
N THR A 139 -19.93 24.15 -10.37
CA THR A 139 -19.15 24.61 -9.23
C THR A 139 -18.26 23.49 -8.72
N ARG A 140 -16.95 23.75 -8.58
CA ARG A 140 -15.92 22.76 -8.27
C ARG A 140 -16.38 21.83 -7.14
N VAL A 141 -16.77 20.61 -7.49
CA VAL A 141 -16.97 19.54 -6.52
C VAL A 141 -15.68 19.44 -5.74
N GLN A 142 -15.74 19.69 -4.44
CA GLN A 142 -14.61 19.44 -3.56
C GLN A 142 -14.38 17.93 -3.59
N LYS A 143 -13.34 17.51 -4.31
CA LYS A 143 -12.87 16.13 -4.20
C LYS A 143 -12.40 15.93 -2.77
N SER A 144 -12.70 14.77 -2.18
CA SER A 144 -12.04 14.35 -0.95
C SER A 144 -10.52 14.39 -1.18
N GLN A 145 -9.76 14.76 -0.16
CA GLN A 145 -8.31 14.78 -0.21
C GLN A 145 -7.72 13.88 0.88
N VAL A 146 -6.53 13.34 0.61
CA VAL A 146 -5.71 12.62 1.59
C VAL A 146 -4.39 13.33 1.81
N ILE A 147 -3.90 13.30 3.05
CA ILE A 147 -2.55 13.77 3.37
C ILE A 147 -1.60 12.57 3.26
N LEU A 148 -0.55 12.71 2.44
CA LEU A 148 0.53 11.74 2.33
C LEU A 148 1.83 12.46 2.68
N GLY A 149 2.43 12.10 3.83
CA GLY A 149 3.69 12.66 4.33
C GLY A 149 3.74 14.19 4.49
N GLY A 150 2.59 14.87 4.56
CA GLY A 150 2.46 16.33 4.70
C GLY A 150 1.91 17.04 3.46
N GLU A 151 1.87 16.40 2.30
CA GLU A 151 1.30 16.94 1.06
C GLU A 151 -0.16 16.44 0.87
N ALA A 152 -1.01 17.27 0.25
CA ALA A 152 -2.44 16.99 0.08
C ALA A 152 -2.79 16.58 -1.36
N PHE A 153 -3.44 15.41 -1.51
CA PHE A 153 -3.72 14.81 -2.81
C PHE A 153 -5.22 14.62 -3.04
N ASP A 154 -5.71 15.08 -4.21
CA ASP A 154 -7.05 14.83 -4.73
C ASP A 154 -7.31 13.33 -4.95
N VAL A 155 -8.42 12.78 -4.45
CA VAL A 155 -8.85 11.40 -4.78
C VAL A 155 -9.75 11.36 -6.03
N PRO A 156 -9.84 10.21 -6.76
CA PRO A 156 -9.09 8.97 -6.59
C PRO A 156 -7.60 9.13 -6.88
N ILE A 157 -6.78 8.38 -6.13
CA ILE A 157 -5.32 8.32 -6.31
C ILE A 157 -4.82 6.89 -6.11
N HIS A 158 -3.96 6.43 -7.02
CA HIS A 158 -3.27 5.14 -6.95
C HIS A 158 -1.76 5.30 -7.16
N VAL A 159 -0.99 5.24 -6.07
CA VAL A 159 0.46 5.48 -6.06
C VAL A 159 1.22 4.26 -5.58
N ALA A 160 2.40 4.01 -6.15
CA ALA A 160 3.33 3.10 -5.52
C ALA A 160 4.18 3.86 -4.48
N ALA A 161 4.57 3.16 -3.41
CA ALA A 161 5.64 3.60 -2.54
C ALA A 161 6.77 2.56 -2.55
N PHE A 162 7.97 2.97 -2.16
CA PHE A 162 9.16 2.14 -2.21
C PHE A 162 9.97 2.37 -0.94
N TYR A 163 10.39 1.31 -0.28
CA TYR A 163 11.18 1.41 0.94
C TYR A 163 12.43 0.53 0.92
N ASP A 164 13.52 1.02 1.53
CA ASP A 164 14.79 0.29 1.66
C ASP A 164 15.04 -0.26 3.09
N SER A 165 14.17 0.09 4.03
CA SER A 165 14.33 -0.24 5.44
C SER A 165 12.99 -0.55 6.11
N ASP A 166 13.03 -1.36 7.17
CA ASP A 166 11.82 -1.77 7.91
C ASP A 166 11.18 -0.59 8.68
N ALA A 167 11.97 0.44 8.99
CA ALA A 167 11.46 1.73 9.44
C ALA A 167 10.77 2.51 8.30
N GLY A 168 11.31 2.45 7.08
CA GLY A 168 10.72 3.02 5.87
C GLY A 168 9.36 2.41 5.54
N ARG A 169 9.21 1.07 5.67
CA ARG A 169 7.96 0.30 5.42
C ARG A 169 6.71 0.98 5.96
N VAL A 170 6.73 1.37 7.24
CA VAL A 170 5.54 1.92 7.92
C VAL A 170 5.46 3.45 7.88
N ARG A 171 6.55 4.13 7.47
CA ARG A 171 6.76 5.58 7.62
C ARG A 171 5.75 6.45 6.88
N LEU A 172 5.18 5.95 5.78
CA LEU A 172 4.15 6.64 4.99
C LEU A 172 2.76 6.07 5.24
N THR A 173 2.65 4.75 5.33
CA THR A 173 1.41 3.99 5.28
C THR A 173 0.72 3.80 6.63
N ALA A 174 1.46 3.66 7.74
CA ALA A 174 0.83 3.61 9.07
C ALA A 174 0.15 4.95 9.44
N PRO A 175 0.75 6.14 9.23
CA PRO A 175 0.05 7.42 9.38
C PRO A 175 -1.18 7.54 8.47
N PHE A 176 -1.07 7.08 7.21
CA PHE A 176 -2.17 7.11 6.24
C PHE A 176 -3.36 6.22 6.66
N LEU A 177 -3.11 5.05 7.24
CA LEU A 177 -4.15 4.19 7.83
C LEU A 177 -4.72 4.82 9.11
N ALA A 178 -3.87 5.32 10.00
CA ALA A 178 -4.26 5.96 11.25
C ALA A 178 -5.22 7.15 11.03
N ASP A 179 -4.96 8.00 10.03
CA ASP A 179 -5.86 9.11 9.67
C ASP A 179 -7.20 8.65 9.10
N GLY A 180 -7.25 7.46 8.47
CA GLY A 180 -8.51 6.85 8.06
C GLY A 180 -9.30 6.30 9.25
N ILE A 181 -8.63 5.58 10.16
CA ILE A 181 -9.21 5.02 11.38
C ILE A 181 -9.82 6.14 12.25
N ARG A 182 -9.08 7.23 12.51
CA ARG A 182 -9.59 8.42 13.24
C ARG A 182 -10.83 9.05 12.59
N ALA A 183 -10.93 8.97 11.28
CA ALA A 183 -12.04 9.52 10.49
C ALA A 183 -13.19 8.53 10.27
N GLY A 184 -13.13 7.32 10.83
CA GLY A 184 -14.11 6.25 10.59
C GLY A 184 -14.15 5.77 9.12
N GLN A 185 -13.09 6.01 8.36
CA GLN A 185 -12.99 5.64 6.94
C GLN A 185 -12.54 4.17 6.84
N PRO A 186 -13.22 3.33 6.02
CA PRO A 186 -12.79 1.95 5.79
C PRO A 186 -11.35 1.91 5.25
N CYS A 187 -10.49 1.26 6.02
CA CYS A 187 -9.06 1.08 5.78
C CYS A 187 -8.78 -0.41 5.52
N PHE A 188 -8.15 -0.71 4.40
CA PHE A 188 -7.73 -2.05 4.03
C PHE A 188 -6.21 -2.13 4.12
N LEU A 189 -5.68 -3.15 4.80
CA LEU A 189 -4.27 -3.47 4.84
C LEU A 189 -4.08 -4.89 4.28
N LEU A 190 -3.47 -4.98 3.11
CA LEU A 190 -3.15 -6.23 2.46
C LEU A 190 -1.70 -6.60 2.80
N ALA A 191 -1.52 -7.26 3.95
CA ALA A 191 -0.24 -7.66 4.52
C ALA A 191 -0.38 -8.96 5.33
N GLN A 192 0.70 -9.75 5.42
CA GLN A 192 0.80 -10.95 6.25
C GLN A 192 2.19 -11.08 6.88
N GLY A 193 2.34 -11.98 7.87
CA GLY A 193 3.65 -12.31 8.46
C GLY A 193 4.39 -11.11 9.08
N GLU A 194 5.72 -11.09 8.94
CA GLU A 194 6.60 -10.07 9.52
C GLU A 194 6.26 -8.64 9.04
N GLU A 195 5.83 -8.50 7.79
CA GLU A 195 5.27 -7.26 7.26
C GLU A 195 4.06 -6.80 8.10
N LEU A 196 3.03 -7.64 8.25
CA LEU A 196 1.82 -7.32 9.03
C LEU A 196 2.13 -6.98 10.48
N ASP A 197 2.98 -7.77 11.15
CA ASP A 197 3.38 -7.54 12.53
C ASP A 197 3.97 -6.12 12.70
N SER A 198 4.80 -5.68 11.74
CA SER A 198 5.37 -4.32 11.77
C SER A 198 4.33 -3.20 11.59
N TYR A 199 3.25 -3.43 10.83
CA TYR A 199 2.12 -2.48 10.75
C TYR A 199 1.33 -2.41 12.06
N MET A 200 1.04 -3.55 12.70
CA MET A 200 0.29 -3.57 13.97
C MET A 200 1.06 -2.80 15.05
N VAL A 201 2.36 -3.10 15.21
CA VAL A 201 3.26 -2.39 16.14
C VAL A 201 3.32 -0.88 15.85
N ALA A 202 3.32 -0.47 14.57
CA ALA A 202 3.34 0.95 14.21
C ALA A 202 2.00 1.67 14.48
N LEU A 203 0.87 0.98 14.31
CA LEU A 203 -0.45 1.53 14.61
C LEU A 203 -0.72 1.60 16.12
N ASP A 204 -0.33 0.59 16.91
CA ASP A 204 -0.41 0.59 18.37
C ASP A 204 0.42 1.72 19.00
N GLN A 205 1.57 2.04 18.40
CA GLN A 205 2.43 3.16 18.81
C GLN A 205 1.90 4.53 18.36
N THR A 206 0.87 4.59 17.51
CA THR A 206 0.36 5.83 16.95
C THR A 206 -0.70 6.46 17.88
N PRO A 207 -0.49 7.68 18.43
CA PRO A 207 -1.40 8.26 19.42
C PRO A 207 -2.85 8.43 18.91
N GLY A 208 -3.80 8.04 19.76
CA GLY A 208 -5.23 8.15 19.46
C GLY A 208 -5.74 7.10 18.46
N ILE A 209 -5.04 5.98 18.31
CA ILE A 209 -5.50 4.80 17.58
C ILE A 209 -5.79 3.68 18.58
N ASP A 210 -6.86 2.94 18.32
CA ASP A 210 -7.25 1.71 19.00
C ASP A 210 -7.41 0.64 17.90
N VAL A 211 -6.39 -0.21 17.75
CA VAL A 211 -6.30 -1.15 16.63
C VAL A 211 -7.30 -2.30 16.80
N ASP A 212 -7.44 -2.83 18.02
CA ASP A 212 -8.44 -3.85 18.35
C ASP A 212 -9.86 -3.37 18.04
N SER A 213 -10.22 -2.15 18.44
CA SER A 213 -11.53 -1.55 18.14
C SER A 213 -11.71 -1.28 16.64
N ALA A 214 -10.66 -0.83 15.94
CA ALA A 214 -10.71 -0.63 14.50
C ALA A 214 -10.93 -1.95 13.73
N LEU A 215 -10.28 -3.04 14.15
CA LEU A 215 -10.48 -4.38 13.60
C LEU A 215 -11.88 -4.94 13.95
N ALA A 216 -12.29 -4.86 15.22
CA ALA A 216 -13.57 -5.39 15.69
C ALA A 216 -14.79 -4.68 15.07
N SER A 217 -14.66 -3.39 14.74
CA SER A 217 -15.68 -2.61 14.04
C SER A 217 -15.63 -2.74 12.50
N GLY A 218 -14.59 -3.37 11.95
CA GLY A 218 -14.36 -3.45 10.50
C GLY A 218 -14.00 -2.10 9.86
N VAL A 219 -13.58 -1.11 10.65
CA VAL A 219 -12.96 0.14 10.15
C VAL A 219 -11.56 -0.15 9.60
N LEU A 220 -10.82 -1.06 10.23
CA LEU A 220 -9.62 -1.68 9.67
C LEU A 220 -9.93 -3.12 9.25
N VAL A 221 -9.55 -3.49 8.03
CA VAL A 221 -9.69 -4.86 7.49
C VAL A 221 -8.30 -5.33 7.04
N VAL A 222 -7.89 -6.50 7.51
CA VAL A 222 -6.61 -7.14 7.19
C VAL A 222 -6.82 -8.42 6.38
N ALA A 223 -6.01 -8.61 5.35
CA ALA A 223 -5.90 -9.87 4.58
C ALA A 223 -4.47 -9.98 3.99
N GLY A 224 -4.07 -11.16 3.50
CA GLY A 224 -2.77 -11.30 2.82
C GLY A 224 -2.73 -10.67 1.40
N ALA A 225 -3.87 -10.70 0.70
CA ALA A 225 -4.07 -10.16 -0.65
C ALA A 225 -5.58 -10.04 -0.96
N PRO A 226 -5.99 -9.40 -2.08
CA PRO A 226 -7.39 -9.28 -2.49
C PRO A 226 -7.87 -10.52 -3.27
N GLY A 227 -6.96 -11.42 -3.65
CA GLY A 227 -7.22 -12.70 -4.33
C GLY A 227 -5.93 -13.33 -4.88
N HIS A 228 -6.02 -14.57 -5.37
CA HIS A 228 -4.86 -15.29 -5.94
C HIS A 228 -4.63 -14.99 -7.44
N THR A 229 -5.64 -14.46 -8.13
CA THR A 229 -5.58 -14.04 -9.54
C THR A 229 -6.09 -12.62 -9.69
N ALA A 230 -5.67 -11.93 -10.75
CA ALA A 230 -6.13 -10.59 -11.07
C ALA A 230 -7.65 -10.53 -11.27
N ALA A 231 -8.24 -11.59 -11.85
CA ALA A 231 -9.70 -11.70 -11.97
C ALA A 231 -10.40 -11.73 -10.59
N ALA A 232 -9.87 -12.48 -9.63
CA ALA A 232 -10.43 -12.54 -8.27
C ALA A 232 -10.21 -11.23 -7.49
N ALA A 233 -8.99 -10.66 -7.55
CA ALA A 233 -8.66 -9.41 -6.89
C ALA A 233 -9.50 -8.22 -7.36
N LEU A 234 -9.75 -8.11 -8.68
CA LEU A 234 -10.59 -7.06 -9.24
C LEU A 234 -12.08 -7.23 -8.88
N ASP A 235 -12.57 -8.46 -8.77
CA ASP A 235 -13.93 -8.76 -8.33
C ASP A 235 -14.14 -8.48 -6.83
N TYR A 236 -13.16 -8.84 -5.98
CA TYR A 236 -13.10 -8.41 -4.58
C TYR A 236 -13.19 -6.89 -4.47
N TRP A 237 -12.32 -6.16 -5.19
CA TRP A 237 -12.29 -4.70 -5.10
C TRP A 237 -13.55 -4.02 -5.66
N GLU A 238 -14.13 -4.49 -6.77
CA GLU A 238 -15.43 -3.99 -7.22
C GLU A 238 -16.48 -4.18 -6.13
N LYS A 239 -16.63 -5.39 -5.56
CA LYS A 239 -17.61 -5.67 -4.50
C LYS A 239 -17.40 -4.78 -3.26
N THR A 240 -16.16 -4.65 -2.81
CA THR A 240 -15.78 -3.83 -1.65
C THR A 240 -16.06 -2.35 -1.88
N LEU A 241 -15.66 -1.80 -3.02
CA LEU A 241 -15.86 -0.39 -3.34
C LEU A 241 -17.34 -0.06 -3.64
N TRP A 242 -18.10 -0.97 -4.26
CA TRP A 242 -19.56 -0.84 -4.36
C TRP A 242 -20.24 -0.86 -2.99
N SER A 243 -19.85 -1.77 -2.09
CA SER A 243 -20.39 -1.80 -0.73
C SER A 243 -20.11 -0.50 0.05
N ALA A 244 -18.96 0.13 -0.18
CA ALA A 244 -18.64 1.45 0.36
C ALA A 244 -19.52 2.57 -0.23
N MET A 245 -19.74 2.58 -1.56
CA MET A 245 -20.66 3.54 -2.22
C MET A 245 -22.11 3.40 -1.73
N ASP A 246 -22.59 2.16 -1.61
CA ASP A 246 -23.93 1.83 -1.13
C ASP A 246 -24.14 2.30 0.33
N ARG A 247 -23.09 2.23 1.17
CA ARG A 247 -23.06 2.81 2.53
C ARG A 247 -22.75 4.32 2.57
N HIS A 248 -22.52 4.95 1.41
CA HIS A 248 -22.21 6.38 1.22
C HIS A 248 -20.93 6.82 1.94
N VAL A 249 -19.95 5.93 2.02
CA VAL A 249 -18.60 6.19 2.54
C VAL A 249 -17.93 7.30 1.70
N PRO A 250 -17.38 8.37 2.31
CA PRO A 250 -16.82 9.51 1.59
C PRO A 250 -15.40 9.26 1.04
N LEU A 251 -14.71 8.25 1.57
CA LEU A 251 -13.37 7.82 1.17
C LEU A 251 -13.10 6.39 1.68
N VAL A 252 -12.57 5.53 0.80
CA VAL A 252 -11.92 4.25 1.18
C VAL A 252 -10.40 4.42 1.11
N ARG A 253 -9.67 3.84 2.07
CA ARG A 253 -8.20 3.77 2.06
C ARG A 253 -7.75 2.33 1.88
N ALA A 254 -6.70 2.10 1.10
CA ALA A 254 -6.03 0.81 1.07
C ALA A 254 -4.50 0.93 1.04
N VAL A 255 -3.83 -0.02 1.68
CA VAL A 255 -2.39 -0.24 1.60
C VAL A 255 -2.17 -1.66 1.11
N GLY A 256 -1.54 -1.80 -0.04
CA GLY A 256 -1.02 -3.09 -0.54
C GLY A 256 0.43 -3.24 -0.11
N GLU A 257 0.76 -4.22 0.71
CA GLU A 257 2.15 -4.60 0.95
C GLU A 257 2.54 -5.64 -0.09
N MET A 258 3.26 -5.21 -1.12
CA MET A 258 3.42 -6.03 -2.33
C MET A 258 4.32 -7.24 -2.09
N VAL A 259 5.11 -7.26 -1.01
CA VAL A 259 5.80 -8.47 -0.54
C VAL A 259 4.78 -9.55 -0.17
N SER A 260 3.77 -9.21 0.63
CA SER A 260 2.69 -10.11 1.05
C SER A 260 1.73 -10.46 -0.07
N GLU A 261 1.37 -9.50 -0.93
CA GLU A 261 0.50 -9.79 -2.08
C GLU A 261 1.18 -10.76 -3.06
N ARG A 262 2.48 -10.59 -3.34
CA ARG A 262 3.26 -11.49 -4.22
C ARG A 262 3.30 -12.94 -3.73
N GLU A 263 3.27 -13.18 -2.41
CA GLU A 263 3.22 -14.53 -1.84
C GLU A 263 1.85 -15.20 -2.01
N ASN A 264 0.79 -14.42 -2.29
CA ASN A 264 -0.58 -14.90 -2.44
C ASN A 264 -1.01 -15.00 -3.91
N PHE A 265 -0.50 -14.16 -4.81
CA PHE A 265 -0.79 -14.27 -6.25
C PHE A 265 -0.13 -15.51 -6.86
N GLU A 266 -0.79 -16.13 -7.85
CA GLU A 266 -0.27 -17.31 -8.56
C GLU A 266 1.10 -17.07 -9.24
N SER A 267 1.42 -15.81 -9.58
CA SER A 267 2.75 -15.39 -10.03
C SER A 267 2.97 -13.87 -9.95
N GLU A 268 4.22 -13.40 -9.92
CA GLU A 268 4.55 -11.96 -9.96
C GLU A 268 4.00 -11.25 -11.24
N PRO A 269 4.00 -11.87 -12.44
CA PRO A 269 3.27 -11.34 -13.60
C PRO A 269 1.75 -11.20 -13.42
N GLU A 270 1.09 -12.11 -12.71
CA GLU A 270 -0.36 -12.04 -12.43
C GLU A 270 -0.68 -10.90 -11.44
N MET A 271 0.19 -10.72 -10.42
CA MET A 271 0.15 -9.54 -9.54
C MET A 271 0.31 -8.23 -10.32
N PHE A 272 1.25 -8.14 -11.28
CA PHE A 272 1.38 -6.94 -12.11
C PHE A 272 0.23 -6.77 -13.13
N ALA A 273 -0.42 -7.85 -13.56
CA ALA A 273 -1.64 -7.77 -14.37
C ALA A 273 -2.83 -7.23 -13.55
N TYR A 274 -2.93 -7.62 -12.27
CA TYR A 274 -3.83 -7.01 -11.29
C TYR A 274 -3.57 -5.50 -11.15
N GLU A 275 -2.34 -5.10 -10.82
CA GLU A 275 -1.93 -3.70 -10.61
C GLU A 275 -2.35 -2.76 -11.76
N VAL A 276 -1.98 -3.12 -12.99
CA VAL A 276 -2.30 -2.34 -14.20
C VAL A 276 -3.81 -2.24 -14.43
N ALA A 277 -4.57 -3.29 -14.09
CA ALA A 277 -6.02 -3.30 -14.23
C ALA A 277 -6.75 -2.59 -13.06
N PHE A 278 -6.18 -2.63 -11.85
CA PHE A 278 -6.78 -2.10 -10.63
C PHE A 278 -6.87 -0.57 -10.66
N ASN A 279 -5.86 0.11 -11.19
CA ASN A 279 -5.90 1.54 -11.49
C ASN A 279 -7.19 1.97 -12.25
N MET A 280 -7.62 1.16 -13.24
CA MET A 280 -8.86 1.42 -14.00
C MET A 280 -10.16 1.08 -13.24
N THR A 281 -10.06 0.38 -12.11
CA THR A 281 -11.15 0.18 -11.14
C THR A 281 -11.16 1.33 -10.13
N ALA A 282 -10.04 1.59 -9.45
CA ALA A 282 -9.88 2.64 -8.43
C ALA A 282 -10.37 4.02 -8.92
N ARG A 283 -10.03 4.42 -10.15
CA ARG A 283 -10.44 5.68 -10.78
C ARG A 283 -11.97 5.90 -10.94
N ARG A 284 -12.81 4.94 -10.56
CA ARG A 284 -14.30 5.05 -10.56
C ARG A 284 -14.91 5.29 -9.18
N PHE A 285 -14.12 5.29 -8.11
CA PHE A 285 -14.59 5.33 -6.72
C PHE A 285 -13.81 6.40 -5.91
N PRO A 286 -14.34 6.91 -4.80
CA PRO A 286 -13.59 7.78 -3.90
C PRO A 286 -12.63 6.92 -3.04
N CYS A 287 -11.48 6.56 -3.61
CA CYS A 287 -10.46 5.77 -2.92
C CYS A 287 -9.06 6.35 -3.06
N ALA A 288 -8.26 6.23 -1.99
CA ALA A 288 -6.82 6.46 -2.02
C ALA A 288 -6.12 5.13 -1.73
N VAL A 289 -5.18 4.73 -2.58
CA VAL A 289 -4.51 3.44 -2.48
C VAL A 289 -3.00 3.59 -2.66
N ILE A 290 -2.24 2.93 -1.79
CA ILE A 290 -0.78 2.91 -1.76
C ILE A 290 -0.30 1.46 -1.85
N CYS A 291 0.24 1.04 -3.00
CA CYS A 291 0.88 -0.26 -3.14
C CYS A 291 2.38 -0.12 -2.93
N GLN A 292 2.94 -0.68 -1.86
CA GLN A 292 4.32 -0.45 -1.46
C GLN A 292 5.24 -1.65 -1.66
N TYR A 293 6.47 -1.36 -2.12
CA TYR A 293 7.43 -2.36 -2.55
C TYR A 293 8.74 -2.24 -1.75
N ASP A 294 9.15 -3.32 -1.09
CA ASP A 294 10.49 -3.45 -0.51
C ASP A 294 11.53 -3.54 -1.63
N VAL A 295 12.38 -2.52 -1.81
CA VAL A 295 13.37 -2.51 -2.91
C VAL A 295 14.51 -3.52 -2.67
N ARG A 296 14.59 -4.12 -1.47
CA ARG A 296 15.49 -5.23 -1.15
C ARG A 296 14.91 -6.58 -1.61
N LYS A 297 13.58 -6.70 -1.69
CA LYS A 297 12.85 -7.94 -2.05
C LYS A 297 12.31 -7.94 -3.49
N PHE A 298 12.36 -6.84 -4.22
CA PHE A 298 11.91 -6.71 -5.62
C PHE A 298 13.05 -6.44 -6.62
N SER A 299 12.95 -7.02 -7.81
CA SER A 299 13.94 -6.81 -8.88
C SER A 299 13.78 -5.45 -9.56
N GLY A 300 14.85 -4.88 -10.12
CA GLY A 300 14.78 -3.64 -10.91
C GLY A 300 13.69 -3.64 -12.00
N PRO A 301 13.54 -4.72 -12.81
CA PRO A 301 12.43 -4.86 -13.75
C PRO A 301 11.03 -4.90 -13.12
N ALA A 302 10.89 -5.46 -11.90
CA ALA A 302 9.63 -5.42 -11.16
C ALA A 302 9.32 -4.00 -10.65
N ILE A 303 10.32 -3.28 -10.13
CA ILE A 303 10.19 -1.87 -9.75
C ILE A 303 9.79 -1.00 -10.96
N LEU A 304 10.40 -1.21 -12.14
CA LEU A 304 9.98 -0.53 -13.38
C LEU A 304 8.55 -0.89 -13.82
N SER A 305 8.09 -2.11 -13.53
CA SER A 305 6.70 -2.54 -13.75
C SER A 305 5.72 -1.83 -12.79
N ALA A 306 6.11 -1.65 -11.52
CA ALA A 306 5.36 -0.84 -10.55
C ALA A 306 5.22 0.62 -11.00
N PHE A 307 6.31 1.25 -11.46
CA PHE A 307 6.29 2.59 -12.05
C PHE A 307 5.31 2.70 -13.24
N ARG A 308 5.18 1.65 -14.05
CA ARG A 308 4.25 1.61 -15.19
C ARG A 308 2.78 1.45 -14.78
N ALA A 309 2.49 0.77 -13.67
CA ALA A 309 1.11 0.55 -13.20
C ALA A 309 0.49 1.78 -12.51
N HIS A 310 1.32 2.63 -11.90
CA HIS A 310 0.92 3.75 -11.04
C HIS A 310 1.24 5.14 -11.67
N PRO A 311 0.54 5.55 -12.74
CA PRO A 311 0.81 6.81 -13.43
C PRO A 311 0.55 8.06 -12.57
N ASP A 312 -0.22 7.94 -11.48
CA ASP A 312 -0.51 9.07 -10.58
C ASP A 312 0.74 9.53 -9.83
N MET A 313 1.76 8.67 -9.67
CA MET A 313 3.06 9.03 -9.09
C MET A 313 3.78 10.16 -9.85
N LEU A 314 3.47 10.38 -11.13
CA LEU A 314 4.07 11.46 -11.92
C LEU A 314 3.67 12.85 -11.41
N GLY A 315 2.63 12.95 -10.58
CA GLY A 315 2.25 14.18 -9.87
C GLY A 315 2.75 14.26 -8.43
N VAL A 316 3.61 13.33 -7.99
CA VAL A 316 4.05 13.19 -6.59
C VAL A 316 5.57 13.28 -6.48
N SER A 317 6.06 13.88 -5.40
CA SER A 317 7.50 13.93 -5.12
C SER A 317 8.09 12.52 -4.94
N LEU A 318 9.11 12.14 -5.71
CA LEU A 318 9.82 10.88 -5.48
C LEU A 318 10.44 10.84 -4.07
N ASN A 319 10.85 11.98 -3.52
CA ASN A 319 11.33 12.07 -2.13
C ASN A 319 10.23 11.83 -1.09
N LEU A 320 8.94 11.82 -1.47
CA LEU A 320 7.82 11.39 -0.62
C LEU A 320 7.55 9.87 -0.76
N LEU A 321 7.83 9.28 -1.92
CA LEU A 321 7.54 7.87 -2.22
C LEU A 321 8.71 6.90 -1.96
N LEU A 322 9.95 7.38 -1.91
CA LEU A 322 11.14 6.61 -1.50
C LEU A 322 11.40 6.81 0.01
N LYS A 323 11.49 5.74 0.82
CA LYS A 323 11.51 5.81 2.30
C LYS A 323 12.44 4.84 3.04
#